data_AF-A0A8T4RVQ0-F1
#
_entry.id   AF-A0A8T4RVQ0-F1
#
_cell.length_a   1.000
_cell.length_b   1.000
_cell.length_c   1.000
_cell.angle_alpha   90.00
_cell.angle_beta   90.00
_cell.angle_gamma   90.00
#
_symmetry.space_group_name_H-M   'P 1'
#
loop_
_entity.id
_entity.type
_entity.pdbx_description
1 polymer ?
#
loop_
_entity_poly.entity_id
_entity_poly.type
_entity_poly.pdbx_seq_one_letter_code
_entity_poly.pdbx_strand_id
1 'polypeptide(L)'
;MKNTKNAANSTYIFMFNILMITLISIFTLSTVSIVYAQETGDSLFYNGEVLLKFHSLSDDEYAMTFTNIEGANFRPILVNNENVDGPFKFDIIFKEAANQCDFTNGIKRGEEFLLSSAADGAGTTHVLKYQSADLTNRELTFLERSNIEITYEISTENCSGQQIGRFNLIIAGIQYKGYINTATSVITLSLNTDQAIDGDKIKLVTKEGFVITMPDSLSNGEARVSIAFPSAYAHNDIIVSLLAAPANEVDARVNGVTLTEKQQGDMLYKYALLSNNLYVLWEQETDTRDPPTIYLKTYVKQNDEILEEIEELEQREEQLEREERREKEEQIEQREREEQRELLENNKQDRTITPPTFPGEIVTSVSLNKGWNLVSLGAEVQNFLPSDCSADKKLVAFVYISDLKKYVSIKEAREILGKDFGKYFEEHSFWVYSYSDCVLKTTVKKVSVEKFLLDEGWNLLTVPSFFAGKSFVDIQNSCDVLSAYTWKADKQQWVTLEDQQKMEDNGQGIIVKVDKSCIMQ
;
A
#
# COMPACT_ATOMS: atom_id res chain seq x y z
N MET A 1 51.03 -54.28 6.90
CA MET A 1 50.69 -53.07 6.14
C MET A 1 49.53 -52.38 6.86
N LYS A 2 49.78 -51.19 7.41
CA LYS A 2 48.85 -50.43 8.24
C LYS A 2 47.91 -49.62 7.34
N ASN A 3 46.60 -49.80 7.51
CA ASN A 3 45.57 -48.96 6.91
C ASN A 3 45.53 -47.60 7.62
N THR A 4 45.99 -46.56 6.94
CA THR A 4 45.86 -45.17 7.38
C THR A 4 44.61 -44.52 6.81
N LYS A 5 43.83 -43.99 7.75
CA LYS A 5 42.59 -43.22 7.69
C LYS A 5 42.56 -42.15 6.59
N ASN A 6 41.47 -42.14 5.82
CA ASN A 6 40.95 -40.95 5.16
C ASN A 6 40.19 -40.10 6.18
N ALA A 7 40.76 -38.95 6.55
CA ALA A 7 40.11 -37.90 7.33
C ALA A 7 40.44 -36.56 6.68
N ALA A 8 39.82 -36.29 5.54
CA ALA A 8 39.84 -34.99 4.87
C ALA A 8 38.62 -34.91 3.94
N ASN A 9 37.43 -34.65 4.50
CA ASN A 9 36.27 -34.15 3.75
C ASN A 9 35.11 -33.62 4.64
N SER A 10 35.38 -33.26 5.89
CA SER A 10 34.34 -32.80 6.83
C SER A 10 34.61 -31.39 7.40
N THR A 11 35.25 -30.53 6.62
CA THR A 11 35.51 -29.13 7.02
C THR A 11 35.09 -28.11 5.95
N TYR A 12 34.48 -28.55 4.85
CA TYR A 12 33.97 -27.65 3.79
C TYR A 12 32.45 -27.51 3.77
N ILE A 13 31.70 -28.22 4.64
CA ILE A 13 30.23 -28.11 4.73
C ILE A 13 29.79 -27.24 5.92
N PHE A 14 30.70 -26.93 6.85
CA PHE A 14 30.40 -26.10 8.02
C PHE A 14 30.71 -24.60 7.85
N MET A 15 31.40 -24.20 6.78
CA MET A 15 31.57 -22.78 6.39
C MET A 15 30.55 -22.30 5.35
N PHE A 16 29.66 -23.18 4.86
CA PHE A 16 28.60 -22.80 3.92
C PHE A 16 27.24 -22.52 4.60
N ASN A 17 27.12 -22.77 5.91
CA ASN A 17 25.89 -22.56 6.68
C ASN A 17 25.94 -21.35 7.65
N ILE A 18 27.01 -20.55 7.61
CA ILE A 18 27.09 -19.26 8.33
C ILE A 18 26.97 -18.06 7.35
N LEU A 19 26.85 -18.32 6.04
CA LEU A 19 26.74 -17.30 4.99
C LEU A 19 25.41 -17.33 4.22
N MET A 20 24.36 -17.88 4.82
CA MET A 20 23.00 -17.94 4.24
C MET A 20 21.95 -17.65 5.33
N ILE A 21 22.26 -16.70 6.21
CA ILE A 21 21.26 -15.83 6.85
C ILE A 21 21.33 -14.54 6.05
N THR A 22 20.81 -14.57 4.82
CA THR A 22 20.61 -13.36 4.02
C THR A 22 19.21 -12.86 4.35
N LEU A 23 19.19 -11.65 4.89
CA LEU A 23 18.05 -10.83 5.30
C LEU A 23 16.83 -11.04 4.40
N ILE A 24 15.71 -11.50 4.97
CA ILE A 24 14.39 -11.07 4.50
C ILE A 24 14.11 -9.78 5.27
N SER A 25 14.58 -8.66 4.75
CA SER A 25 14.11 -7.35 5.17
C SER A 25 12.68 -7.20 4.65
N ILE A 26 11.70 -7.31 5.55
CA ILE A 26 10.35 -6.85 5.26
C ILE A 26 10.42 -5.33 5.35
N PHE A 27 10.40 -4.66 4.20
CA PHE A 27 10.40 -3.21 4.09
C PHE A 27 9.03 -2.69 4.55
N THR A 28 8.95 -2.19 5.79
CA THR A 28 7.83 -1.35 6.24
C THR A 28 8.11 0.08 5.83
N LEU A 29 7.15 0.69 5.12
CA LEU A 29 7.25 2.04 4.58
C LEU A 29 6.88 3.05 5.67
N SER A 30 7.82 3.93 6.02
CA SER A 30 7.55 5.10 6.86
C SER A 30 7.06 6.24 5.97
N THR A 31 5.81 6.67 6.13
CA THR A 31 5.25 7.84 5.45
C THR A 31 5.44 9.10 6.30
N VAL A 32 6.17 10.08 5.79
CA VAL A 32 6.22 11.44 6.32
C VAL A 32 5.13 12.26 5.61
N SER A 33 4.24 12.86 6.41
CA SER A 33 3.23 13.81 5.91
C SER A 33 3.59 15.23 6.34
N ILE A 34 3.30 16.17 5.45
CA ILE A 34 3.63 17.58 5.58
C ILE A 34 2.51 18.33 6.31
N VAL A 35 2.87 19.28 7.18
CA VAL A 35 1.95 20.14 7.95
C VAL A 35 2.21 21.61 7.63
N TYR A 36 1.15 22.41 7.45
CA TYR A 36 1.19 23.81 7.00
C TYR A 36 0.56 24.80 7.99
N ALA A 37 1.08 26.03 8.13
CA ALA A 37 0.28 27.22 8.44
C ALA A 37 1.04 28.52 8.10
N GLN A 38 0.46 29.44 7.31
CA GLN A 38 0.38 30.89 7.60
C GLN A 38 -0.43 31.67 6.53
N GLU A 39 -1.49 32.37 6.94
CA GLU A 39 -2.22 33.33 6.10
C GLU A 39 -1.41 34.62 5.87
N THR A 40 -1.40 35.12 4.63
CA THR A 40 -1.42 36.57 4.38
C THR A 40 -2.46 36.86 3.30
N GLY A 41 -3.33 37.83 3.59
CA GLY A 41 -4.51 38.15 2.80
C GLY A 41 -4.21 38.69 1.41
N ASP A 42 -5.22 38.51 0.56
CA ASP A 42 -5.47 39.15 -0.74
C ASP A 42 -4.53 38.80 -1.92
N SER A 43 -4.59 37.53 -2.37
CA SER A 43 -5.00 37.12 -3.74
C SER A 43 -4.88 35.59 -3.86
N LEU A 44 -5.84 34.94 -4.55
CA LEU A 44 -6.14 33.49 -4.52
C LEU A 44 -5.11 32.58 -5.23
N PHE A 45 -3.83 32.72 -4.90
CA PHE A 45 -2.89 31.62 -4.94
C PHE A 45 -2.50 31.34 -3.49
N TYR A 46 -3.04 30.26 -2.93
CA TYR A 46 -2.52 29.77 -1.66
C TYR A 46 -1.08 29.33 -1.95
N ASN A 47 -0.11 30.07 -1.42
CA ASN A 47 1.29 29.68 -1.44
C ASN A 47 1.62 29.24 -0.02
N GLY A 48 1.96 27.96 0.13
CA GLY A 48 2.44 27.40 1.39
C GLY A 48 3.96 27.24 1.37
N GLU A 49 4.60 27.44 2.52
CA GLU A 49 5.96 26.96 2.74
C GLU A 49 5.95 25.75 3.67
N VAL A 50 6.82 24.81 3.36
CA VAL A 50 6.99 23.55 4.08
C VAL A 50 8.46 23.39 4.44
N LEU A 51 8.76 23.11 5.70
CA LEU A 51 10.10 22.76 6.14
C LEU A 51 10.26 21.24 6.18
N LEU A 52 11.08 20.69 5.30
CA LEU A 52 11.51 19.30 5.33
C LEU A 52 12.78 19.19 6.16
N LYS A 53 12.87 18.16 7.01
CA LYS A 53 14.07 17.84 7.79
C LYS A 53 14.52 16.43 7.46
N PHE A 54 15.81 16.28 7.15
CA PHE A 54 16.49 15.03 6.82
C PHE A 54 17.43 14.68 7.98
N HIS A 55 17.36 13.44 8.45
CA HIS A 55 18.09 12.97 9.63
C HIS A 55 19.25 12.05 9.23
N SER A 56 20.49 12.47 9.52
CA SER A 56 21.68 11.82 8.95
C SER A 56 22.04 10.49 9.62
N LEU A 57 21.29 10.11 10.66
CA LEU A 57 21.56 8.97 11.53
C LEU A 57 20.61 7.80 11.29
N SER A 58 19.49 8.01 10.62
CA SER A 58 18.41 7.02 10.45
C SER A 58 18.39 6.41 9.06
N ASP A 59 18.60 7.19 8.00
CA ASP A 59 18.39 6.73 6.63
C ASP A 59 19.51 7.11 5.65
N ASP A 60 19.76 6.18 4.71
CA ASP A 60 20.69 6.38 3.60
C ASP A 60 20.01 7.09 2.41
N GLU A 61 18.69 7.02 2.29
CA GLU A 61 17.95 7.55 1.14
C GLU A 61 16.60 8.16 1.55
N TYR A 62 16.33 9.37 1.05
CA TYR A 62 15.01 9.99 1.10
C TYR A 62 14.48 10.14 -0.32
N ALA A 63 13.32 9.55 -0.58
CA ALA A 63 12.67 9.61 -1.90
C ALA A 63 11.33 10.36 -1.85
N MET A 64 11.03 11.06 -2.93
CA MET A 64 9.74 11.72 -3.13
C MET A 64 8.91 10.90 -4.10
N THR A 65 7.66 10.59 -3.73
CA THR A 65 6.73 9.95 -4.66
C THR A 65 5.70 10.96 -5.12
N PHE A 66 5.47 11.04 -6.43
CA PHE A 66 4.40 11.86 -6.98
C PHE A 66 3.85 11.25 -8.27
N THR A 67 2.63 11.65 -8.62
CA THR A 67 2.01 11.36 -9.90
C THR A 67 1.94 12.68 -10.69
N ASN A 68 2.38 12.69 -11.96
CA ASN A 68 2.23 13.88 -12.82
C ASN A 68 0.81 13.98 -13.42
N ILE A 69 0.53 15.05 -14.17
CA ILE A 69 -0.77 15.29 -14.84
C ILE A 69 -1.19 14.21 -15.84
N GLU A 70 -0.23 13.45 -16.36
CA GLU A 70 -0.48 12.34 -17.29
C GLU A 70 -0.78 11.02 -16.55
N GLY A 71 -0.79 11.02 -15.22
CA GLY A 71 -0.98 9.82 -14.40
C GLY A 71 0.29 8.98 -14.23
N ALA A 72 1.45 9.49 -14.64
CA ALA A 72 2.73 8.82 -14.47
C ALA A 72 3.23 8.93 -13.03
N ASN A 73 3.45 7.79 -12.37
CA ASN A 73 4.08 7.74 -11.04
C ASN A 73 5.60 7.79 -11.13
N PHE A 74 6.21 8.59 -10.28
CA PHE A 74 7.66 8.77 -10.15
C PHE A 74 8.08 8.65 -8.69
N ARG A 75 9.30 8.15 -8.47
CA ARG A 75 9.96 8.04 -7.16
C ARG A 75 11.44 8.47 -7.23
N PRO A 76 11.74 9.74 -7.56
CA PRO A 76 13.13 10.21 -7.54
C PRO A 76 13.72 10.19 -6.12
N ILE A 77 15.02 9.91 -6.05
CA ILE A 77 15.80 10.07 -4.82
C ILE A 77 16.04 11.56 -4.62
N LEU A 78 15.49 12.12 -3.54
CA LEU A 78 15.70 13.52 -3.18
C LEU A 78 17.09 13.73 -2.58
N VAL A 79 17.40 12.96 -1.53
CA VAL A 79 18.60 13.13 -0.71
C VAL A 79 19.18 11.75 -0.49
N ASN A 80 20.47 11.60 -0.77
CA ASN A 80 21.23 10.39 -0.51
C ASN A 80 22.34 10.72 0.51
N ASN A 81 22.42 9.90 1.55
CA ASN A 81 23.32 10.00 2.68
C ASN A 81 24.24 8.77 2.83
N GLU A 82 24.37 7.94 1.79
CA GLU A 82 25.24 6.74 1.76
C GLU A 82 26.72 7.04 2.13
N ASN A 83 27.14 8.30 2.11
CA ASN A 83 28.43 8.75 2.63
C ASN A 83 28.25 9.45 3.98
N VAL A 84 28.17 8.65 5.06
CA VAL A 84 27.91 9.01 6.47
C VAL A 84 28.75 10.20 7.01
N ASP A 85 29.87 10.54 6.37
CA ASP A 85 30.78 11.61 6.78
C ASP A 85 30.60 12.94 5.99
N GLY A 86 29.63 13.03 5.08
CA GLY A 86 29.41 14.18 4.20
C GLY A 86 28.20 15.05 4.59
N PRO A 87 28.17 16.34 4.22
CA PRO A 87 26.94 17.14 4.29
C PRO A 87 25.92 16.56 3.33
N PHE A 88 24.64 16.54 3.74
CA PHE A 88 23.53 16.16 2.86
C PHE A 88 23.58 16.93 1.54
N LYS A 89 23.31 16.21 0.45
CA LYS A 89 23.15 16.80 -0.88
C LYS A 89 21.90 16.27 -1.51
N PHE A 90 21.25 17.10 -2.31
CA PHE A 90 20.22 16.61 -3.21
C PHE A 90 20.89 15.71 -4.25
N ASP A 91 20.34 14.51 -4.45
CA ASP A 91 20.83 13.53 -5.44
C ASP A 91 20.15 13.71 -6.81
N ILE A 92 19.07 14.51 -6.83
CA ILE A 92 18.38 14.97 -8.02
C ILE A 92 18.61 16.47 -8.21
N ILE A 93 18.79 16.87 -9.48
CA ILE A 93 19.03 18.27 -9.84
C ILE A 93 17.71 19.03 -9.96
N PHE A 94 17.53 20.05 -9.12
CA PHE A 94 16.34 20.93 -9.06
C PHE A 94 16.57 22.35 -9.56
N LYS A 95 17.80 22.66 -9.98
CA LYS A 95 18.20 24.00 -10.35
C LYS A 95 19.00 23.94 -11.63
N GLU A 96 18.68 24.87 -12.52
CA GLU A 96 19.48 25.06 -13.72
C GLU A 96 20.91 25.51 -13.38
N ALA A 97 21.83 25.27 -14.29
CA ALA A 97 23.13 25.90 -14.23
C ALA A 97 22.99 27.43 -14.33
N ALA A 98 23.89 28.20 -13.72
CA ALA A 98 23.78 29.67 -13.74
C ALA A 98 23.96 30.29 -15.14
N ASN A 99 24.51 29.52 -16.09
CA ASN A 99 24.63 29.82 -17.51
C ASN A 99 25.05 28.56 -18.27
N GLN A 100 25.07 28.61 -19.60
CA GLN A 100 25.46 27.49 -20.45
C GLN A 100 26.89 26.97 -20.22
N CYS A 101 27.75 27.75 -19.55
CA CYS A 101 29.13 27.38 -19.25
C CYS A 101 29.35 26.89 -17.81
N ASP A 102 28.32 26.89 -16.95
CA ASP A 102 28.43 26.43 -15.56
C ASP A 102 28.29 24.91 -15.44
N PHE A 103 29.30 24.20 -15.92
CA PHE A 103 29.38 22.74 -15.80
C PHE A 103 29.76 22.27 -14.38
N THR A 104 30.03 23.18 -13.43
CA THR A 104 30.30 22.79 -12.04
C THR A 104 29.03 22.30 -11.36
N ASN A 105 27.91 22.95 -11.67
CA ASN A 105 26.56 22.61 -11.22
C ASN A 105 25.76 21.85 -12.29
N GLY A 106 26.41 21.37 -13.35
CA GLY A 106 25.77 20.61 -14.42
C GLY A 106 25.42 19.18 -14.01
N ILE A 107 24.56 18.55 -14.80
CA ILE A 107 24.10 17.17 -14.61
C ILE A 107 25.20 16.21 -15.09
N LYS A 108 25.64 15.33 -14.20
CA LYS A 108 26.66 14.31 -14.49
C LYS A 108 26.02 12.99 -14.90
N ARG A 109 26.83 12.15 -15.51
CA ARG A 109 26.44 10.78 -15.87
C ARG A 109 25.97 10.02 -14.61
N GLY A 110 24.79 9.43 -14.71
CA GLY A 110 24.15 8.64 -13.66
C GLY A 110 23.20 9.44 -12.76
N GLU A 111 23.24 10.77 -12.82
CA GLU A 111 22.37 11.64 -12.01
C GLU A 111 20.96 11.73 -12.63
N GLU A 112 19.97 11.89 -11.75
CA GLU A 112 18.58 12.16 -12.13
C GLU A 112 18.32 13.67 -12.12
N PHE A 113 17.38 14.12 -12.95
CA PHE A 113 16.94 15.51 -13.01
C PHE A 113 15.46 15.58 -13.37
N LEU A 114 14.83 16.68 -12.96
CA LEU A 114 13.46 16.99 -13.34
C LEU A 114 13.41 17.92 -14.55
N LEU A 115 12.37 17.77 -15.35
CA LEU A 115 11.98 18.75 -16.35
C LEU A 115 10.53 19.15 -16.11
N SER A 116 10.20 20.42 -16.31
CA SER A 116 8.82 20.88 -16.24
C SER A 116 8.43 21.65 -17.48
N SER A 117 7.28 21.29 -18.05
CA SER A 117 6.79 21.91 -19.28
C SER A 117 6.24 23.32 -19.09
N ALA A 118 5.85 23.68 -17.87
CA ALA A 118 5.35 25.01 -17.52
C ALA A 118 5.67 25.33 -16.06
N ALA A 119 5.71 26.62 -15.76
CA ALA A 119 5.99 27.13 -14.41
C ALA A 119 4.71 27.26 -13.54
N ASP A 120 3.58 26.71 -14.00
CA ASP A 120 2.27 26.77 -13.36
C ASP A 120 1.61 25.38 -13.28
N GLY A 121 0.40 25.30 -12.73
CA GLY A 121 -0.32 24.04 -12.51
C GLY A 121 -0.78 23.33 -13.79
N ALA A 122 -0.58 23.92 -14.97
CA ALA A 122 -0.89 23.27 -16.26
C ALA A 122 0.32 22.48 -16.82
N GLY A 123 1.48 22.56 -16.18
CA GLY A 123 2.68 21.86 -16.60
C GLY A 123 2.63 20.35 -16.37
N THR A 124 3.54 19.65 -17.04
CA THR A 124 3.86 18.24 -16.83
C THR A 124 5.29 18.16 -16.32
N THR A 125 5.50 17.38 -15.27
CA THR A 125 6.84 17.04 -14.80
C THR A 125 7.29 15.67 -15.31
N HIS A 126 8.54 15.63 -15.76
CA HIS A 126 9.24 14.43 -16.20
C HIS A 126 10.46 14.20 -15.30
N VAL A 127 10.82 12.93 -15.09
CA VAL A 127 12.04 12.51 -14.39
C VAL A 127 12.91 11.74 -15.36
N LEU A 128 14.13 12.22 -15.57
CA LEU A 128 15.09 11.62 -16.49
C LEU A 128 16.38 11.31 -15.78
N LYS A 129 17.07 10.26 -16.25
CA LYS A 129 18.43 9.92 -15.82
C LYS A 129 19.40 10.04 -16.99
N TYR A 130 20.48 10.79 -16.82
CA TYR A 130 21.50 10.95 -17.85
C TYR A 130 22.43 9.72 -17.87
N GLN A 131 22.37 8.91 -18.93
CA GLN A 131 23.03 7.59 -18.97
C GLN A 131 24.44 7.62 -19.53
N SER A 132 24.66 8.32 -20.65
CA SER A 132 25.95 8.33 -21.35
C SER A 132 26.03 9.43 -22.40
N ALA A 133 27.28 9.78 -22.75
CA ALA A 133 27.61 10.54 -23.95
C ALA A 133 28.60 9.75 -24.81
N ASP A 134 28.26 9.55 -26.07
CA ASP A 134 29.18 9.14 -27.12
C ASP A 134 29.71 10.39 -27.82
N LEU A 135 30.93 10.77 -27.49
CA LEU A 135 31.56 11.97 -28.03
C LEU A 135 32.00 11.82 -29.50
N THR A 136 32.10 10.59 -29.99
CA THR A 136 32.49 10.29 -31.38
C THR A 136 31.29 10.45 -32.30
N ASN A 137 30.18 9.82 -31.95
CA ASN A 137 28.92 9.89 -32.70
C ASN A 137 28.08 11.12 -32.34
N ARG A 138 28.50 11.86 -31.30
CA ARG A 138 27.83 13.03 -30.75
C ARG A 138 26.42 12.72 -30.26
N GLU A 139 26.29 11.64 -29.53
CA GLU A 139 25.00 11.13 -29.03
C GLU A 139 24.97 11.21 -27.52
N LEU A 140 23.82 11.62 -26.98
CA LEU A 140 23.47 11.57 -25.57
C LEU A 140 22.35 10.56 -25.39
N THR A 141 22.44 9.76 -24.33
CA THR A 141 21.41 8.79 -23.97
C THR A 141 20.80 9.18 -22.63
N PHE A 142 19.47 9.22 -22.59
CA PHE A 142 18.68 9.46 -21.40
C PHE A 142 17.75 8.27 -21.15
N LEU A 143 17.44 8.01 -19.88
CA LEU A 143 16.45 7.01 -19.49
C LEU A 143 15.21 7.72 -18.93
N GLU A 144 14.09 7.58 -19.62
CA GLU A 144 12.77 8.11 -19.24
C GLU A 144 11.69 7.07 -19.56
N ARG A 145 11.55 6.00 -18.74
CA ARG A 145 10.74 4.79 -19.01
C ARG A 145 11.17 3.96 -20.24
N SER A 146 11.72 4.60 -21.25
CA SER A 146 12.42 4.05 -22.42
C SER A 146 13.69 4.86 -22.70
N ASN A 147 14.62 4.32 -23.48
CA ASN A 147 15.81 5.06 -23.87
C ASN A 147 15.45 6.16 -24.87
N ILE A 148 15.91 7.38 -24.60
CA ILE A 148 15.83 8.51 -25.52
C ILE A 148 17.25 8.84 -25.97
N GLU A 149 17.46 8.82 -27.28
CA GLU A 149 18.75 9.12 -27.91
C GLU A 149 18.65 10.43 -28.66
N ILE A 150 19.60 11.34 -28.39
CA ILE A 150 19.65 12.67 -28.99
C ILE A 150 21.05 12.97 -29.49
N THR A 151 21.15 13.51 -30.70
CA THR A 151 22.41 14.00 -31.26
C THR A 151 22.68 15.46 -30.89
N TYR A 152 23.94 15.82 -30.67
CA TYR A 152 24.36 17.20 -30.40
C TYR A 152 25.28 17.76 -31.49
N GLU A 153 25.23 19.07 -31.68
CA GLU A 153 26.09 19.81 -32.60
C GLU A 153 27.23 20.49 -31.84
N ILE A 154 28.46 20.42 -32.35
CA ILE A 154 29.58 21.13 -31.74
C ILE A 154 29.39 22.64 -31.95
N SER A 155 29.38 23.39 -30.85
CA SER A 155 29.25 24.83 -30.85
C SER A 155 30.61 25.50 -30.95
N THR A 156 30.66 26.65 -31.62
CA THR A 156 31.84 27.53 -31.66
C THR A 156 31.93 28.46 -30.44
N GLU A 157 30.96 28.42 -29.53
CA GLU A 157 31.03 29.16 -28.27
C GLU A 157 32.12 28.55 -27.39
N ASN A 158 33.09 29.37 -27.01
CA ASN A 158 34.14 28.97 -26.09
C ASN A 158 33.74 29.35 -24.67
N CYS A 159 33.43 28.35 -23.85
CA CYS A 159 33.34 28.49 -22.41
C CYS A 159 34.75 28.46 -21.81
N SER A 160 35.44 29.60 -21.79
CA SER A 160 36.81 29.72 -21.24
C SER A 160 37.82 28.74 -21.84
N GLY A 161 37.72 28.47 -23.15
CA GLY A 161 38.60 27.54 -23.87
C GLY A 161 38.16 26.07 -23.81
N GLN A 162 37.01 25.77 -23.21
CA GLN A 162 36.36 24.46 -23.30
C GLN A 162 35.53 24.37 -24.58
N GLN A 163 35.67 23.25 -25.28
CA GLN A 163 34.79 22.90 -26.39
C GLN A 163 33.46 22.39 -25.84
N ILE A 164 32.36 22.95 -26.36
CA ILE A 164 31.01 22.57 -25.94
C ILE A 164 30.17 22.10 -27.13
N GLY A 165 29.29 21.14 -26.88
CA GLY A 165 28.20 20.77 -27.78
C GLY A 165 26.90 21.44 -27.38
N ARG A 166 25.99 21.65 -28.33
CA ARG A 166 24.61 22.11 -28.14
C ARG A 166 23.65 21.02 -28.57
N PHE A 167 22.56 20.84 -27.82
CA PHE A 167 21.51 19.91 -28.17
C PHE A 167 20.14 20.44 -27.78
N ASN A 168 19.11 19.83 -28.36
CA ASN A 168 17.72 20.03 -27.99
C ASN A 168 17.17 18.69 -27.51
N LEU A 169 16.76 18.62 -26.25
CA LEU A 169 16.06 17.48 -25.69
C LEU A 169 14.57 17.68 -25.91
N ILE A 170 13.90 16.75 -26.61
CA ILE A 170 12.47 16.87 -26.92
C ILE A 170 11.71 15.79 -26.16
N ILE A 171 10.94 16.20 -25.14
CA ILE A 171 10.09 15.31 -24.34
C ILE A 171 8.63 15.72 -24.52
N ALA A 172 7.77 14.77 -24.90
CA ALA A 172 6.35 15.01 -25.17
C ALA A 172 6.08 16.21 -26.11
N GLY A 173 6.98 16.45 -27.09
CA GLY A 173 6.89 17.57 -28.04
C GLY A 173 7.38 18.92 -27.51
N ILE A 174 7.84 18.98 -26.26
CA ILE A 174 8.43 20.17 -25.63
C ILE A 174 9.94 20.11 -25.77
N GLN A 175 10.54 21.23 -26.19
CA GLN A 175 11.99 21.34 -26.39
C GLN A 175 12.66 21.92 -25.15
N TYR A 176 13.78 21.34 -24.74
CA TYR A 176 14.66 21.80 -23.67
C TYR A 176 16.05 22.02 -24.24
N LYS A 177 16.57 23.24 -24.10
CA LYS A 177 17.86 23.62 -24.67
C LYS A 177 19.00 23.18 -23.75
N GLY A 178 19.97 22.45 -24.29
CA GLY A 178 21.10 21.93 -23.50
C GLY A 178 22.45 22.13 -24.15
N TYR A 179 23.48 22.00 -23.31
CA TYR A 179 24.89 22.06 -23.67
C TYR A 179 25.66 20.93 -23.01
N ILE A 180 26.69 20.42 -23.67
CA ILE A 180 27.59 19.41 -23.10
C ILE A 180 29.03 19.92 -23.14
N ASN A 181 29.75 19.75 -22.05
CA ASN A 181 31.20 19.89 -22.05
C ASN A 181 31.81 18.62 -22.62
N THR A 182 32.43 18.69 -23.79
CA THR A 182 32.95 17.48 -24.47
C THR A 182 34.20 16.90 -23.80
N ALA A 183 34.81 17.60 -22.84
CA ALA A 183 35.95 17.08 -22.08
C ALA A 183 35.51 16.29 -20.84
N THR A 184 34.43 16.71 -20.18
CA THR A 184 33.96 16.10 -18.92
C THR A 184 32.69 15.27 -19.08
N SER A 185 32.03 15.38 -20.23
CA SER A 185 30.70 14.80 -20.50
C SER A 185 29.61 15.26 -19.53
N VAL A 186 29.79 16.40 -18.87
CA VAL A 186 28.77 17.03 -18.01
C VAL A 186 27.87 17.90 -18.87
N ILE A 187 26.57 17.89 -18.61
CA ILE A 187 25.60 18.68 -19.36
C ILE A 187 25.04 19.83 -18.51
N THR A 188 24.71 20.94 -19.17
CA THR A 188 23.80 21.97 -18.63
C THR A 188 22.56 21.98 -19.49
N LEU A 189 21.40 22.23 -18.89
CA LEU A 189 20.12 22.07 -19.55
C LEU A 189 19.15 23.11 -18.98
N SER A 190 18.34 23.72 -19.84
CA SER A 190 17.15 24.46 -19.45
C SER A 190 16.15 23.42 -18.95
N LEU A 191 15.87 23.48 -17.65
CA LEU A 191 15.02 22.51 -16.95
C LEU A 191 13.55 22.95 -16.92
N ASN A 192 13.30 24.19 -17.33
CA ASN A 192 11.99 24.71 -17.67
C ASN A 192 11.86 24.87 -19.21
N THR A 193 10.77 25.47 -19.70
CA THR A 193 10.54 25.62 -21.14
C THR A 193 10.94 26.96 -21.74
N ASP A 194 11.55 27.86 -20.97
CA ASP A 194 11.87 29.22 -21.42
C ASP A 194 13.12 29.31 -22.30
N GLN A 195 13.86 28.19 -22.43
CA GLN A 195 15.10 28.06 -23.21
C GLN A 195 16.30 28.86 -22.67
N ALA A 196 16.15 29.52 -21.52
CA ALA A 196 17.24 30.12 -20.77
C ALA A 196 17.91 29.05 -19.90
N ILE A 197 19.19 29.30 -19.60
CA ILE A 197 19.93 28.56 -18.58
C ILE A 197 20.50 29.67 -17.71
N ASP A 198 19.81 30.01 -16.63
CA ASP A 198 20.14 31.19 -15.82
C ASP A 198 19.98 30.96 -14.31
N GLY A 199 19.94 29.70 -13.91
CA GLY A 199 19.88 29.29 -12.51
C GLY A 199 18.45 29.20 -11.97
N ASP A 200 17.46 29.10 -12.85
CA ASP A 200 16.07 28.95 -12.48
C ASP A 200 15.81 27.68 -11.67
N LYS A 201 14.81 27.77 -10.79
CA LYS A 201 14.35 26.65 -9.95
C LYS A 201 13.28 25.87 -10.69
N ILE A 202 13.42 24.55 -10.67
CA ILE A 202 12.42 23.67 -11.23
C ILE A 202 11.18 23.65 -10.35
N LYS A 203 10.03 23.66 -11.02
CA LYS A 203 8.72 23.52 -10.44
C LYS A 203 8.14 22.16 -10.79
N LEU A 204 7.90 21.33 -9.80
CA LEU A 204 7.25 20.03 -9.96
C LEU A 204 5.74 20.24 -10.01
N VAL A 205 5.10 19.74 -11.06
CA VAL A 205 3.66 19.79 -11.27
C VAL A 205 3.07 18.40 -11.08
N THR A 206 2.16 18.29 -10.11
CA THR A 206 1.48 17.03 -9.77
C THR A 206 0.21 16.83 -10.59
N LYS A 207 -0.38 15.63 -10.49
CA LYS A 207 -1.63 15.28 -11.17
C LYS A 207 -2.79 16.24 -10.88
N GLU A 208 -2.85 16.71 -9.64
CA GLU A 208 -3.89 17.62 -9.17
C GLU A 208 -3.53 19.11 -9.42
N GLY A 209 -2.47 19.38 -10.19
CA GLY A 209 -2.05 20.73 -10.56
C GLY A 209 -1.29 21.49 -9.47
N PHE A 210 -0.87 20.84 -8.38
CA PHE A 210 0.01 21.47 -7.39
C PHE A 210 1.38 21.74 -7.97
N VAL A 211 1.93 22.90 -7.65
CA VAL A 211 3.26 23.33 -8.10
C VAL A 211 4.20 23.37 -6.90
N ILE A 212 5.16 22.46 -6.85
CA ILE A 212 6.14 22.32 -5.76
C ILE A 212 7.48 22.90 -6.23
N THR A 213 7.97 23.93 -5.55
CA THR A 213 9.26 24.57 -5.81
C THR A 213 10.26 24.12 -4.74
N MET A 214 11.28 23.39 -5.16
CA MET A 214 12.34 22.90 -4.26
C MET A 214 13.38 24.00 -4.00
N PRO A 215 14.06 23.99 -2.83
CA PRO A 215 15.15 24.90 -2.57
C PRO A 215 16.44 24.48 -3.29
N ASP A 216 17.35 25.43 -3.47
CA ASP A 216 18.61 25.26 -4.21
C ASP A 216 19.64 24.44 -3.42
N SER A 217 19.46 24.35 -2.10
CA SER A 217 20.42 23.74 -1.19
C SER A 217 19.72 23.29 0.09
N LEU A 218 20.33 22.30 0.73
CA LEU A 218 20.02 21.91 2.10
C LEU A 218 20.82 22.75 3.08
N SER A 219 20.17 23.21 4.16
CA SER A 219 20.83 23.90 5.27
C SER A 219 20.66 23.06 6.52
N ASN A 220 21.75 22.43 7.00
CA ASN A 220 21.74 21.55 8.18
C ASN A 220 20.71 20.41 8.08
N GLY A 221 20.59 19.78 6.90
CA GLY A 221 19.58 18.76 6.66
C GLY A 221 18.16 19.33 6.56
N GLU A 222 17.98 20.64 6.43
CA GLU A 222 16.66 21.24 6.24
C GLU A 222 16.48 21.78 4.82
N ALA A 223 15.29 21.57 4.24
CA ALA A 223 14.86 22.14 2.97
C ALA A 223 13.54 22.91 3.15
N ARG A 224 13.48 24.15 2.67
CA ARG A 224 12.22 24.90 2.56
C ARG A 224 11.63 24.74 1.17
N VAL A 225 10.48 24.12 1.09
CA VAL A 225 9.75 23.85 -0.15
C VAL A 225 8.53 24.75 -0.22
N SER A 226 8.32 25.41 -1.35
CA SER A 226 7.12 26.22 -1.57
C SER A 226 6.11 25.42 -2.39
N ILE A 227 4.84 25.39 -1.98
CA ILE A 227 3.76 24.71 -2.67
C ILE A 227 2.73 25.76 -3.07
N ALA A 228 2.45 25.88 -4.37
CA ALA A 228 1.36 26.70 -4.88
C ALA A 228 0.18 25.80 -5.27
N PHE A 229 -1.01 26.16 -4.79
CA PHE A 229 -2.25 25.44 -5.09
C PHE A 229 -2.95 26.06 -6.30
N PRO A 230 -3.51 25.26 -7.22
CA PRO A 230 -4.33 25.78 -8.30
C PRO A 230 -5.61 26.42 -7.74
N SER A 231 -5.98 27.58 -8.27
CA SER A 231 -7.11 28.39 -7.77
C SER A 231 -8.48 27.70 -7.79
N ALA A 232 -8.62 26.60 -8.53
CA ALA A 232 -9.85 25.82 -8.67
C ALA A 232 -10.04 24.75 -7.58
N TYR A 233 -9.02 24.45 -6.77
CA TYR A 233 -9.06 23.38 -5.76
C TYR A 233 -9.10 23.95 -4.35
N ALA A 234 -10.30 24.25 -3.86
CA ALA A 234 -10.53 24.67 -2.47
C ALA A 234 -10.94 23.52 -1.51
N HIS A 235 -11.16 22.28 -1.99
CA HIS A 235 -11.98 21.32 -1.23
C HIS A 235 -11.58 19.83 -1.25
N ASN A 236 -10.36 19.44 -1.63
CA ASN A 236 -9.96 18.02 -1.58
C ASN A 236 -8.80 17.77 -0.60
N ASP A 237 -8.82 16.61 0.05
CA ASP A 237 -7.75 16.11 0.91
C ASP A 237 -6.48 15.89 0.07
N ILE A 238 -5.36 16.47 0.52
CA ILE A 238 -4.08 16.44 -0.19
C ILE A 238 -3.12 15.52 0.54
N ILE A 239 -2.57 14.52 -0.17
CA ILE A 239 -1.57 13.60 0.34
C ILE A 239 -0.25 13.85 -0.42
N VAL A 240 0.75 14.41 0.26
CA VAL A 240 2.14 14.41 -0.20
C VAL A 240 2.92 13.48 0.70
N SER A 241 3.32 12.32 0.17
CA SER A 241 4.06 11.30 0.92
C SER A 241 5.55 11.41 0.61
N LEU A 242 6.33 11.80 1.62
CA LEU A 242 7.78 11.61 1.61
C LEU A 242 8.07 10.25 2.24
N LEU A 243 8.80 9.39 1.52
CA LEU A 243 9.10 8.04 1.98
C LEU A 243 10.58 8.02 2.41
N ALA A 244 10.80 7.82 3.70
CA ALA A 244 12.11 7.41 4.20
C ALA A 244 12.35 5.93 3.87
N ALA A 245 13.60 5.54 3.63
CA ALA A 245 14.01 4.14 3.64
C ALA A 245 13.74 3.53 5.04
N PRO A 246 13.77 2.18 5.22
CA PRO A 246 13.26 1.59 6.45
C PRO A 246 14.26 1.73 7.61
N ALA A 247 14.13 2.79 8.39
CA ALA A 247 14.43 2.79 9.82
C ALA A 247 13.15 3.13 10.60
N ASN A 248 12.98 2.50 11.76
CA ASN A 248 11.74 2.47 12.55
C ASN A 248 11.42 3.80 13.28
N GLU A 249 11.51 4.95 12.63
CA GLU A 249 11.25 6.27 13.24
C GLU A 249 10.49 7.19 12.27
N VAL A 250 9.51 7.94 12.80
CA VAL A 250 8.79 8.98 12.04
C VAL A 250 9.46 10.32 12.31
N ASP A 251 10.23 10.79 11.33
CA ASP A 251 11.10 11.98 11.47
C ASP A 251 10.41 13.32 11.14
N ALA A 252 9.09 13.39 11.21
CA ALA A 252 8.34 14.62 10.96
C ALA A 252 8.13 15.43 12.26
N ARG A 253 8.84 16.57 12.42
CA ARG A 253 8.53 17.58 13.47
C ARG A 253 7.89 18.83 12.88
N VAL A 254 6.65 19.08 13.29
CA VAL A 254 5.95 20.35 13.06
C VAL A 254 6.32 21.33 14.18
N ASN A 255 7.20 22.29 13.89
CA ASN A 255 7.49 23.36 14.85
C ASN A 255 6.51 24.53 14.63
N GLY A 256 5.89 25.01 15.71
CA GLY A 256 5.08 26.24 15.70
C GLY A 256 3.57 26.04 15.89
N VAL A 257 3.10 24.80 16.09
CA VAL A 257 1.67 24.54 16.36
C VAL A 257 1.53 23.75 17.66
N THR A 258 0.73 24.25 18.60
CA THR A 258 0.38 23.51 19.82
C THR A 258 -0.60 22.40 19.44
N LEU A 259 -0.13 21.15 19.52
CA LEU A 259 -0.97 19.97 19.32
C LEU A 259 -1.85 19.76 20.55
N THR A 260 -3.15 19.62 20.33
CA THR A 260 -4.11 19.16 21.34
C THR A 260 -4.22 17.66 21.24
N GLU A 261 -4.07 16.96 22.36
CA GLU A 261 -4.13 15.50 22.42
C GLU A 261 -5.53 15.06 22.86
N LYS A 262 -6.11 14.07 22.16
CA LYS A 262 -7.35 13.40 22.55
C LYS A 262 -7.12 11.89 22.42
N GLN A 263 -7.34 11.16 23.50
CA GLN A 263 -7.30 9.69 23.48
C GLN A 263 -8.73 9.17 23.37
N GLN A 264 -8.98 8.26 22.43
CA GLN A 264 -10.28 7.61 22.24
C GLN A 264 -10.04 6.13 21.96
N GLY A 265 -10.31 5.29 22.96
CA GLY A 265 -9.90 3.89 22.95
C GLY A 265 -8.37 3.75 22.98
N ASP A 266 -7.85 2.83 22.18
CA ASP A 266 -6.41 2.59 22.03
C ASP A 266 -5.75 3.57 21.04
N MET A 267 -6.51 4.52 20.49
CA MET A 267 -6.01 5.51 19.53
C MET A 267 -5.69 6.84 20.23
N LEU A 268 -4.47 7.34 20.02
CA LEU A 268 -4.06 8.68 20.39
C LEU A 268 -4.17 9.58 19.16
N TYR A 269 -5.05 10.58 19.27
CA TYR A 269 -5.21 11.63 18.28
C TYR A 269 -4.43 12.86 18.75
N LYS A 270 -3.56 13.41 17.91
CA LYS A 270 -3.00 14.74 18.13
C LYS A 270 -3.47 15.63 17.01
N TYR A 271 -4.07 16.76 17.32
CA TYR A 271 -4.53 17.67 16.29
C TYR A 271 -4.11 19.11 16.53
N ALA A 272 -3.90 19.81 15.44
CA ALA A 272 -3.40 21.17 15.42
C ALA A 272 -4.35 21.99 14.52
N LEU A 273 -4.99 23.01 15.08
CA LEU A 273 -5.75 23.95 14.26
C LEU A 273 -4.74 24.91 13.60
N LEU A 274 -4.66 24.85 12.28
CA LEU A 274 -3.69 25.62 11.48
C LEU A 274 -4.28 26.95 11.01
N SER A 275 -5.60 26.98 10.80
CA SER A 275 -6.42 28.17 10.51
C SER A 275 -7.89 27.86 10.83
N ASN A 276 -8.78 28.85 10.65
CA ASN A 276 -10.22 28.71 10.95
C ASN A 276 -10.89 27.51 10.24
N ASN A 277 -10.30 26.98 9.17
CA ASN A 277 -10.86 25.88 8.39
C ASN A 277 -9.85 24.76 8.05
N LEU A 278 -8.72 24.62 8.74
CA LEU A 278 -7.74 23.57 8.43
C LEU A 278 -7.15 23.02 9.72
N TYR A 279 -7.21 21.70 9.90
CA TYR A 279 -6.52 21.03 11.00
C TYR A 279 -5.69 19.86 10.51
N VAL A 280 -4.60 19.61 11.22
CA VAL A 280 -3.84 18.37 11.10
C VAL A 280 -4.39 17.38 12.09
N LEU A 281 -4.62 16.15 11.64
CA LEU A 281 -4.96 15.02 12.50
C LEU A 281 -3.82 14.02 12.42
N TRP A 282 -3.17 13.79 13.54
CA TRP A 282 -2.18 12.74 13.75
C TRP A 282 -2.88 11.60 14.47
N GLU A 283 -2.79 10.40 13.93
CA GLU A 283 -3.39 9.19 14.48
C GLU A 283 -2.27 8.19 14.77
N GLN A 284 -2.16 7.76 16.03
CA GLN A 284 -1.26 6.68 16.43
C GLN A 284 -1.99 5.73 17.37
N GLU A 285 -1.90 4.43 17.09
CA GLU A 285 -2.36 3.41 18.01
C GLU A 285 -1.33 3.29 19.16
N THR A 286 -1.81 3.38 20.40
CA THR A 286 -0.97 3.58 21.59
C THR A 286 -0.09 2.38 21.96
N ASP A 287 -0.37 1.20 21.41
CA ASP A 287 0.32 -0.06 21.72
C ASP A 287 1.03 -0.68 20.50
N THR A 288 1.03 0.00 19.35
CA THR A 288 1.76 -0.48 18.16
C THR A 288 3.06 0.31 17.95
N ARG A 289 4.08 -0.36 17.42
CA ARG A 289 5.29 0.32 16.91
C ARG A 289 5.03 0.96 15.54
N ASP A 290 3.77 1.01 15.10
CA ASP A 290 3.43 1.48 13.78
C ASP A 290 3.58 3.00 13.71
N PRO A 291 4.09 3.51 12.58
CA PRO A 291 4.26 4.93 12.39
C PRO A 291 2.90 5.63 12.38
N PRO A 292 2.75 6.80 13.02
CA PRO A 292 1.52 7.57 12.95
C PRO A 292 1.14 7.93 11.52
N THR A 293 -0.17 7.90 11.25
CA THR A 293 -0.75 8.43 10.01
C THR A 293 -1.17 9.88 10.26
N ILE A 294 -0.88 10.78 9.30
CA ILE A 294 -1.16 12.21 9.44
C ILE A 294 -2.07 12.65 8.29
N TYR A 295 -3.19 13.29 8.61
CA TYR A 295 -4.17 13.82 7.67
C TYR A 295 -4.22 15.35 7.73
N LEU A 296 -4.41 15.98 6.58
CA LEU A 296 -4.79 17.38 6.46
C LEU A 296 -6.29 17.42 6.12
N LYS A 297 -7.12 17.92 7.03
CA LYS A 297 -8.58 18.02 6.82
C LYS A 297 -9.02 19.48 6.82
N THR A 298 -9.82 19.87 5.84
CA THR A 298 -10.49 21.18 5.84
C THR A 298 -11.78 21.12 6.64
N TYR A 299 -11.96 22.07 7.56
CA TYR A 299 -13.16 22.21 8.37
C TYR A 299 -14.17 23.04 7.58
N VAL A 300 -15.24 22.41 7.10
CA VAL A 300 -16.39 23.12 6.53
C VAL A 300 -17.30 23.53 7.69
N LYS A 301 -17.45 24.84 7.90
CA LYS A 301 -18.25 25.44 8.98
C LYS A 301 -19.76 25.08 8.95
N GLN A 302 -20.20 24.23 8.03
CA GLN A 302 -21.56 23.65 8.04
C GLN A 302 -21.68 22.46 9.01
N ASN A 303 -20.58 21.99 9.61
CA ASN A 303 -20.59 20.74 10.36
C ASN A 303 -20.92 20.83 11.84
N ASP A 304 -21.01 22.00 12.48
CA ASP A 304 -21.41 22.04 13.90
C ASP A 304 -22.88 21.60 14.07
N GLU A 305 -23.78 22.03 13.17
CA GLU A 305 -25.17 21.57 13.16
C GLU A 305 -25.29 20.09 12.75
N ILE A 306 -24.46 19.62 11.81
CA ILE A 306 -24.47 18.23 11.36
C ILE A 306 -23.86 17.29 12.41
N LEU A 307 -22.83 17.73 13.15
CA LEU A 307 -22.25 16.97 14.26
C LEU A 307 -23.23 16.85 15.42
N GLU A 308 -23.94 17.93 15.76
CA GLU A 308 -25.04 17.87 16.74
C GLU A 308 -26.17 16.93 16.25
N GLU A 309 -26.55 16.98 14.97
CA GLU A 309 -27.57 16.09 14.41
C GLU A 309 -27.14 14.62 14.38
N ILE A 310 -25.86 14.34 14.09
CA ILE A 310 -25.29 12.98 14.14
C ILE A 310 -25.22 12.48 15.58
N GLU A 311 -24.80 13.31 16.54
CA GLU A 311 -24.75 12.93 17.96
C GLU A 311 -26.16 12.66 18.51
N GLU A 312 -27.17 13.44 18.10
CA GLU A 312 -28.57 13.17 18.43
C GLU A 312 -29.09 11.87 17.78
N LEU A 313 -28.70 11.57 16.54
CA LEU A 313 -29.08 10.34 15.85
C LEU A 313 -28.44 9.11 16.50
N GLU A 314 -27.15 9.16 16.85
CA GLU A 314 -26.45 8.07 17.54
C GLU A 314 -27.07 7.79 18.92
N GLN A 315 -27.40 8.84 19.69
CA GLN A 315 -28.08 8.69 20.98
C GLN A 315 -29.48 8.07 20.83
N ARG A 316 -30.18 8.39 19.73
CA ARG A 316 -31.50 7.85 19.43
C ARG A 316 -31.45 6.38 19.01
N GLU A 317 -30.47 6.00 18.19
CA GLU A 317 -30.24 4.59 17.83
C GLU A 317 -29.85 3.75 19.05
N GLU A 318 -28.97 4.27 19.93
CA GLU A 318 -28.60 3.57 21.16
C GLU A 318 -29.82 3.37 22.09
N GLN A 319 -30.71 4.36 22.18
CA GLN A 319 -31.96 4.22 22.94
C GLN A 319 -32.89 3.16 22.34
N LEU A 320 -33.05 3.14 21.01
CA LEU A 320 -33.87 2.14 20.32
C LEU A 320 -33.30 0.73 20.50
N GLU A 321 -31.98 0.54 20.39
CA GLU A 321 -31.36 -0.75 20.66
C GLU A 321 -31.56 -1.23 22.11
N ARG A 322 -31.48 -0.31 23.08
CA ARG A 322 -31.73 -0.63 24.48
C ARG A 322 -33.20 -1.03 24.72
N GLU A 323 -34.14 -0.37 24.06
CA GLU A 323 -35.56 -0.74 24.12
C GLU A 323 -35.83 -2.09 23.46
N GLU A 324 -35.28 -2.36 22.27
CA GLU A 324 -35.40 -3.66 21.61
C GLU A 324 -34.80 -4.80 22.44
N ARG A 325 -33.65 -4.57 23.10
CA ARG A 325 -33.06 -5.57 24.01
C ARG A 325 -33.97 -5.83 25.19
N ARG A 326 -34.54 -4.78 25.80
CA ARG A 326 -35.49 -4.94 26.91
C ARG A 326 -36.73 -5.71 26.49
N GLU A 327 -37.30 -5.43 25.32
CA GLU A 327 -38.45 -6.17 24.79
C GLU A 327 -38.12 -7.64 24.49
N LYS A 328 -36.93 -7.93 23.92
CA LYS A 328 -36.47 -9.31 23.70
C LYS A 328 -36.26 -10.05 25.02
N GLU A 329 -35.67 -9.40 26.02
CA GLU A 329 -35.50 -9.97 27.36
C GLU A 329 -36.85 -10.27 28.03
N GLU A 330 -37.82 -9.35 27.94
CA GLU A 330 -39.18 -9.56 28.45
C GLU A 330 -39.90 -10.71 27.72
N GLN A 331 -39.72 -10.85 26.41
CA GLN A 331 -40.27 -11.97 25.63
C GLN A 331 -39.62 -13.31 26.00
N ILE A 332 -38.30 -13.32 26.22
CA ILE A 332 -37.58 -14.52 26.69
C ILE A 332 -38.09 -14.91 28.08
N GLU A 333 -38.20 -13.96 29.00
CA GLU A 333 -38.70 -14.22 30.35
C GLU A 333 -40.15 -14.74 30.34
N GLN A 334 -41.01 -14.19 29.48
CA GLN A 334 -42.37 -14.70 29.29
C GLN A 334 -42.38 -16.13 28.75
N ARG A 335 -41.57 -16.42 27.72
CA ARG A 335 -41.46 -17.77 27.15
C ARG A 335 -40.92 -18.77 28.18
N GLU A 336 -39.91 -18.41 28.96
CA GLU A 336 -39.38 -19.26 30.03
C GLU A 336 -40.42 -19.54 31.13
N ARG A 337 -41.25 -18.54 31.48
CA ARG A 337 -42.36 -18.72 32.43
C ARG A 337 -43.45 -19.64 31.87
N GLU A 338 -43.77 -19.54 30.59
CA GLU A 338 -44.72 -20.44 29.91
C GLU A 338 -44.17 -21.86 29.82
N GLU A 339 -42.91 -22.04 29.41
CA GLU A 339 -42.24 -23.34 29.35
C GLU A 339 -42.14 -24.00 30.74
N GLN A 340 -41.82 -23.23 31.79
CA GLN A 340 -41.84 -23.76 33.16
C GLN A 340 -43.25 -24.18 33.61
N ARG A 341 -44.28 -23.44 33.19
CA ARG A 341 -45.68 -23.78 33.49
C ARG A 341 -46.11 -25.05 32.75
N GLU A 342 -45.73 -25.21 31.49
CA GLU A 342 -45.97 -26.44 30.72
C GLU A 342 -45.18 -27.65 31.27
N LEU A 343 -43.94 -27.44 31.72
CA LEU A 343 -43.13 -28.46 32.39
C LEU A 343 -43.74 -28.90 33.73
N LEU A 344 -44.33 -27.98 34.48
CA LEU A 344 -45.06 -28.27 35.73
C LEU A 344 -46.37 -29.04 35.48
N GLU A 345 -47.06 -28.78 34.36
CA GLU A 345 -48.26 -29.52 33.97
C GLU A 345 -47.95 -30.91 33.40
N ASN A 346 -46.84 -31.07 32.66
CA ASN A 346 -46.42 -32.35 32.08
C ASN A 346 -45.71 -33.29 33.07
N ASN A 347 -45.18 -32.80 34.19
CA ASN A 347 -44.50 -33.63 35.20
C ASN A 347 -45.42 -34.45 36.13
N LYS A 348 -46.73 -34.51 35.84
CA LYS A 348 -47.65 -35.42 36.54
C LYS A 348 -47.67 -36.85 35.99
N GLN A 349 -46.83 -37.17 35.01
CA GLN A 349 -46.79 -38.52 34.45
C GLN A 349 -45.36 -39.03 34.26
N ASP A 350 -44.95 -39.80 35.25
CA ASP A 350 -43.84 -40.75 35.33
C ASP A 350 -43.21 -41.14 33.98
N ARG A 351 -41.97 -40.67 33.76
CA ARG A 351 -40.90 -41.31 32.98
C ARG A 351 -39.58 -40.55 33.15
N THR A 352 -38.53 -41.27 33.50
CA THR A 352 -37.13 -40.80 33.49
C THR A 352 -36.71 -40.31 32.10
N ILE A 353 -36.54 -39.00 31.95
CA ILE A 353 -36.04 -38.33 30.73
C ILE A 353 -34.53 -38.11 30.90
N THR A 354 -33.72 -38.75 30.06
CA THR A 354 -32.31 -38.37 29.88
C THR A 354 -32.23 -37.17 28.93
N PRO A 355 -31.43 -36.13 29.22
CA PRO A 355 -31.27 -34.98 28.34
C PRO A 355 -30.77 -35.40 26.95
N PRO A 356 -31.24 -34.78 25.86
CA PRO A 356 -30.65 -34.99 24.55
C PRO A 356 -29.17 -34.58 24.58
N THR A 357 -28.32 -35.41 23.98
CA THR A 357 -26.89 -35.09 23.80
C THR A 357 -26.74 -33.85 22.94
N PHE A 358 -25.88 -32.92 23.38
CA PHE A 358 -25.51 -31.74 22.58
C PHE A 358 -25.02 -32.16 21.18
N PRO A 359 -25.36 -31.43 20.12
CA PRO A 359 -24.82 -31.68 18.79
C PRO A 359 -23.29 -31.62 18.88
N GLY A 360 -22.63 -32.70 18.48
CA GLY A 360 -21.16 -32.75 18.48
C GLY A 360 -20.59 -31.71 17.53
N GLU A 361 -19.41 -31.17 17.87
CA GLU A 361 -18.63 -30.34 16.96
C GLU A 361 -18.37 -31.11 15.66
N ILE A 362 -18.64 -30.47 14.52
CA ILE A 362 -18.39 -31.08 13.21
C ILE A 362 -16.91 -30.86 12.88
N VAL A 363 -16.16 -31.95 12.79
CA VAL A 363 -14.76 -31.92 12.38
C VAL A 363 -14.68 -32.14 10.87
N THR A 364 -14.20 -31.12 10.14
CA THR A 364 -13.92 -31.20 8.70
C THR A 364 -12.42 -31.44 8.49
N SER A 365 -12.10 -32.25 7.48
CA SER A 365 -10.72 -32.58 7.11
C SER A 365 -10.46 -32.24 5.64
N VAL A 366 -9.38 -31.52 5.36
CA VAL A 366 -8.94 -31.18 3.99
C VAL A 366 -7.56 -31.78 3.74
N SER A 367 -7.43 -32.54 2.65
CA SER A 367 -6.14 -33.07 2.22
C SER A 367 -5.32 -31.98 1.53
N LEU A 368 -4.09 -31.75 2.00
CA LEU A 368 -3.14 -30.82 1.41
C LEU A 368 -2.04 -31.60 0.71
N ASN A 369 -1.74 -31.22 -0.54
CA ASN A 369 -0.55 -31.67 -1.24
C ASN A 369 0.65 -30.80 -0.83
N LYS A 370 1.86 -31.34 -0.97
CA LYS A 370 3.09 -30.56 -0.89
C LYS A 370 3.07 -29.41 -1.91
N GLY A 371 3.38 -28.21 -1.45
CA GLY A 371 3.34 -26.97 -2.24
C GLY A 371 2.16 -26.09 -1.89
N TRP A 372 1.73 -25.24 -2.82
CA TRP A 372 0.56 -24.38 -2.68
C TRP A 372 -0.73 -25.16 -2.85
N ASN A 373 -1.72 -24.83 -2.01
CA ASN A 373 -3.08 -25.33 -2.04
C ASN A 373 -4.02 -24.13 -1.93
N LEU A 374 -5.02 -24.03 -2.80
CA LEU A 374 -6.13 -23.08 -2.64
C LEU A 374 -7.24 -23.81 -1.89
N VAL A 375 -7.39 -23.51 -0.61
CA VAL A 375 -8.23 -24.25 0.33
C VAL A 375 -9.56 -23.54 0.54
N SER A 376 -10.62 -24.33 0.58
CA SER A 376 -12.00 -23.95 0.79
C SER A 376 -12.57 -24.77 1.95
N LEU A 377 -13.24 -24.12 2.90
CA LEU A 377 -13.89 -24.81 4.02
C LEU A 377 -15.42 -24.78 3.94
N GLY A 378 -15.99 -23.73 3.32
CA GLY A 378 -17.43 -23.60 3.08
C GLY A 378 -18.27 -23.63 4.36
N ALA A 379 -17.67 -23.21 5.48
CA ALA A 379 -18.26 -23.26 6.80
C ALA A 379 -17.54 -22.30 7.76
N GLU A 380 -18.23 -21.95 8.86
CA GLU A 380 -17.71 -21.05 9.88
C GLU A 380 -16.61 -21.77 10.67
N VAL A 381 -15.37 -21.30 10.60
CA VAL A 381 -14.26 -21.91 11.33
C VAL A 381 -14.34 -21.55 12.81
N GLN A 382 -14.48 -22.56 13.66
CA GLN A 382 -14.43 -22.39 15.11
C GLN A 382 -12.98 -22.51 15.60
N ASN A 383 -12.31 -23.63 15.27
CA ASN A 383 -10.91 -23.84 15.63
C ASN A 383 -10.16 -24.68 14.58
N PHE A 384 -8.86 -24.45 14.47
CA PHE A 384 -7.94 -25.37 13.78
C PHE A 384 -7.41 -26.39 14.78
N LEU A 385 -7.60 -27.67 14.49
CA LEU A 385 -7.17 -28.75 15.37
C LEU A 385 -5.74 -29.18 15.04
N PRO A 386 -4.97 -29.67 16.04
CA PRO A 386 -3.71 -30.33 15.77
C PRO A 386 -3.88 -31.48 14.77
N SER A 387 -3.00 -31.56 13.79
CA SER A 387 -3.01 -32.60 12.77
C SER A 387 -1.59 -32.98 12.35
N ASP A 388 -1.47 -33.94 11.43
CA ASP A 388 -0.20 -34.34 10.83
C ASP A 388 0.49 -33.19 10.06
N CYS A 389 -0.25 -32.09 9.81
CA CYS A 389 0.29 -30.85 9.27
C CYS A 389 0.93 -29.96 10.34
N SER A 390 0.54 -30.03 11.61
CA SER A 390 0.96 -29.08 12.65
C SER A 390 2.07 -29.60 13.57
N ALA A 391 2.30 -30.91 13.60
CA ALA A 391 3.19 -31.53 14.58
C ALA A 391 4.67 -31.11 14.45
N ASP A 392 5.17 -30.88 13.23
CA ASP A 392 6.58 -30.50 12.97
C ASP A 392 6.76 -29.62 11.72
N LYS A 393 5.67 -29.23 11.06
CA LYS A 393 5.69 -28.62 9.72
C LYS A 393 5.04 -27.25 9.82
N LYS A 394 5.83 -26.20 9.54
CA LYS A 394 5.33 -24.83 9.51
C LYS A 394 4.35 -24.71 8.35
N LEU A 395 3.04 -24.79 8.56
CA LEU A 395 2.10 -24.34 7.52
C LEU A 395 2.22 -22.83 7.39
N VAL A 396 2.21 -22.33 6.17
CA VAL A 396 2.11 -20.90 5.89
C VAL A 396 0.80 -20.67 5.17
N ALA A 397 -0.05 -19.80 5.69
CA ALA A 397 -1.36 -19.56 5.13
C ALA A 397 -1.64 -18.06 4.99
N PHE A 398 -2.29 -17.71 3.89
CA PHE A 398 -2.60 -16.34 3.51
C PHE A 398 -4.05 -16.21 3.06
N VAL A 399 -4.67 -15.11 3.46
CA VAL A 399 -6.04 -14.74 3.11
C VAL A 399 -5.99 -13.43 2.32
N TYR A 400 -6.80 -13.30 1.27
CA TYR A 400 -6.92 -12.06 0.51
C TYR A 400 -8.10 -11.23 1.01
N ILE A 401 -7.87 -10.12 1.71
CA ILE A 401 -8.96 -9.26 2.19
C ILE A 401 -9.29 -8.24 1.11
N SER A 402 -10.49 -8.34 0.51
CA SER A 402 -10.92 -7.53 -0.64
C SER A 402 -10.89 -6.03 -0.34
N ASP A 403 -11.42 -5.61 0.81
CA ASP A 403 -11.44 -4.20 1.26
C ASP A 403 -10.04 -3.57 1.30
N LEU A 404 -9.03 -4.37 1.68
CA LEU A 404 -7.63 -3.93 1.78
C LEU A 404 -6.82 -4.23 0.51
N LYS A 405 -7.41 -4.94 -0.45
CA LYS A 405 -6.78 -5.40 -1.70
C LYS A 405 -5.42 -6.08 -1.52
N LYS A 406 -5.21 -6.80 -0.41
CA LYS A 406 -3.91 -7.42 -0.08
C LYS A 406 -4.06 -8.82 0.53
N TYR A 407 -3.01 -9.62 0.34
CA TYR A 407 -2.83 -10.86 1.08
C TYR A 407 -2.24 -10.58 2.45
N VAL A 408 -2.81 -11.20 3.48
CA VAL A 408 -2.34 -11.15 4.87
C VAL A 408 -2.19 -12.55 5.43
N SER A 409 -1.33 -12.73 6.42
CA SER A 409 -1.20 -13.99 7.15
C SER A 409 -2.48 -14.32 7.94
N ILE A 410 -2.67 -15.58 8.34
CA ILE A 410 -3.81 -15.97 9.19
C ILE A 410 -3.83 -15.21 10.54
N LYS A 411 -2.67 -14.88 11.10
CA LYS A 411 -2.57 -14.10 12.35
C LYS A 411 -3.12 -12.70 12.14
N GLU A 412 -2.62 -11.99 11.13
CA GLU A 412 -3.07 -10.65 10.76
C GLU A 412 -4.55 -10.66 10.35
N ALA A 413 -5.00 -11.66 9.60
CA ALA A 413 -6.41 -11.80 9.23
C ALA A 413 -7.32 -11.89 10.47
N ARG A 414 -6.89 -12.60 11.53
CA ARG A 414 -7.65 -12.68 12.79
C ARG A 414 -7.70 -11.34 13.50
N GLU A 415 -6.61 -10.58 13.49
CA GLU A 415 -6.54 -9.24 14.08
C GLU A 415 -7.45 -8.26 13.31
N ILE A 416 -7.42 -8.31 11.97
CA ILE A 416 -8.20 -7.43 11.09
C ILE A 416 -9.70 -7.76 11.14
N LEU A 417 -10.06 -9.04 11.01
CA LEU A 417 -11.46 -9.47 10.90
C LEU A 417 -12.15 -9.63 12.26
N GLY A 418 -11.38 -9.72 13.35
CA GLY A 418 -11.90 -9.85 14.71
C GLY A 418 -12.91 -10.99 14.86
N LYS A 419 -14.14 -10.65 15.25
CA LYS A 419 -15.24 -11.62 15.44
C LYS A 419 -15.68 -12.31 14.13
N ASP A 420 -15.44 -11.69 12.98
CA ASP A 420 -15.87 -12.20 11.67
C ASP A 420 -14.82 -13.13 11.03
N PHE A 421 -13.66 -13.33 11.69
CA PHE A 421 -12.60 -14.21 11.19
C PHE A 421 -13.08 -15.63 10.86
N GLY A 422 -13.89 -16.25 11.73
CA GLY A 422 -14.43 -17.59 11.49
C GLY A 422 -15.42 -17.62 10.33
N LYS A 423 -16.29 -16.60 10.26
CA LYS A 423 -17.32 -16.42 9.25
C LYS A 423 -16.74 -16.17 7.85
N TYR A 424 -15.61 -15.49 7.78
CA TYR A 424 -14.92 -15.18 6.53
C TYR A 424 -14.67 -16.42 5.64
N PHE A 425 -14.30 -17.55 6.25
CA PHE A 425 -14.04 -18.83 5.56
C PHE A 425 -15.31 -19.54 5.04
N GLU A 426 -16.50 -19.04 5.39
CA GLU A 426 -17.76 -19.49 4.80
C GLU A 426 -17.87 -19.10 3.34
N GLU A 427 -17.29 -17.95 2.98
CA GLU A 427 -17.45 -17.35 1.66
C GLU A 427 -16.14 -17.38 0.85
N HIS A 428 -15.00 -17.37 1.55
CA HIS A 428 -13.71 -17.10 0.93
C HIS A 428 -12.75 -18.28 1.00
N SER A 429 -12.07 -18.53 -0.12
CA SER A 429 -10.94 -19.45 -0.16
C SER A 429 -9.64 -18.76 0.27
N PHE A 430 -8.66 -19.55 0.71
CA PHE A 430 -7.38 -19.05 1.21
C PHE A 430 -6.22 -19.94 0.76
N TRP A 431 -5.03 -19.36 0.70
CA TRP A 431 -3.82 -20.09 0.32
C TRP A 431 -3.21 -20.78 1.52
N VAL A 432 -2.77 -22.02 1.31
CA VAL A 432 -1.95 -22.77 2.27
C VAL A 432 -0.76 -23.38 1.54
N TYR A 433 0.45 -23.04 1.97
CA TYR A 433 1.65 -23.74 1.58
C TYR A 433 1.94 -24.88 2.57
N SER A 434 2.00 -26.10 2.06
CA SER A 434 2.38 -27.28 2.84
C SER A 434 3.75 -27.81 2.43
N TYR A 435 4.58 -28.15 3.42
CA TYR A 435 5.92 -28.72 3.18
C TYR A 435 5.90 -30.22 2.86
N SER A 436 4.76 -30.90 3.08
CA SER A 436 4.54 -32.29 2.71
C SER A 436 3.05 -32.54 2.47
N ASP A 437 2.71 -33.68 1.89
CA ASP A 437 1.31 -34.14 1.90
C ASP A 437 0.85 -34.35 3.36
N CYS A 438 -0.32 -33.82 3.72
CA CYS A 438 -0.88 -33.92 5.08
C CYS A 438 -2.40 -33.64 5.08
N VAL A 439 -3.06 -33.77 6.23
CA VAL A 439 -4.51 -33.48 6.38
C VAL A 439 -4.71 -32.36 7.39
N LEU A 440 -5.30 -31.24 6.95
CA LEU A 440 -5.73 -30.15 7.81
C LEU A 440 -7.05 -30.52 8.48
N LYS A 441 -7.15 -30.36 9.80
CA LYS A 441 -8.38 -30.63 10.57
C LYS A 441 -8.89 -29.36 11.22
N THR A 442 -10.19 -29.13 11.13
CA THR A 442 -10.84 -27.96 11.74
C THR A 442 -12.19 -28.33 12.31
N THR A 443 -12.58 -27.71 13.42
CA THR A 443 -13.97 -27.71 13.89
C THR A 443 -14.70 -26.57 13.22
N VAL A 444 -15.81 -26.90 12.58
CA VAL A 444 -16.62 -25.93 11.85
C VAL A 444 -18.05 -25.94 12.36
N LYS A 445 -18.71 -24.79 12.23
CA LYS A 445 -20.16 -24.68 12.36
C LYS A 445 -20.74 -24.61 10.95
N LYS A 446 -21.64 -25.54 10.64
CA LYS A 446 -22.22 -25.66 9.29
C LYS A 446 -23.07 -24.44 9.00
N VAL A 447 -22.78 -23.77 7.89
CA VAL A 447 -23.56 -22.64 7.39
C VAL A 447 -24.05 -22.97 5.98
N SER A 448 -25.22 -22.46 5.63
CA SER A 448 -25.78 -22.57 4.29
C SER A 448 -25.55 -21.25 3.57
N VAL A 449 -24.42 -21.13 2.85
CA VAL A 449 -24.18 -20.01 1.95
C VAL A 449 -24.85 -20.34 0.62
N GLU A 450 -25.92 -19.62 0.31
CA GLU A 450 -26.66 -19.77 -0.95
C GLU A 450 -26.26 -18.74 -2.00
N LYS A 451 -25.54 -17.68 -1.61
CA LYS A 451 -25.22 -16.55 -2.48
C LYS A 451 -23.84 -16.00 -2.12
N PHE A 452 -23.07 -15.61 -3.14
CA PHE A 452 -21.81 -14.91 -2.99
C PHE A 452 -21.93 -13.52 -3.58
N LEU A 453 -21.63 -12.50 -2.79
CA LEU A 453 -21.41 -11.16 -3.30
C LEU A 453 -19.99 -11.10 -3.86
N LEU A 454 -19.87 -10.79 -5.15
CA LEU A 454 -18.58 -10.65 -5.82
C LEU A 454 -18.30 -9.17 -6.06
N ASP A 455 -17.08 -8.75 -5.75
CA ASP A 455 -16.59 -7.41 -6.07
C ASP A 455 -16.00 -7.37 -7.48
N GLU A 456 -15.98 -6.18 -8.09
CA GLU A 456 -15.25 -5.97 -9.35
C GLU A 456 -13.79 -6.44 -9.24
N GLY A 457 -13.35 -7.29 -10.18
CA GLY A 457 -12.02 -7.88 -10.16
C GLY A 457 -11.99 -9.32 -9.65
N TRP A 458 -10.92 -9.68 -8.93
CA TRP A 458 -10.64 -11.06 -8.53
C TRP A 458 -11.23 -11.39 -7.16
N ASN A 459 -11.94 -12.51 -7.08
CA ASN A 459 -12.59 -13.02 -5.87
C ASN A 459 -12.15 -14.47 -5.62
N LEU A 460 -11.77 -14.79 -4.39
CA LEU A 460 -11.39 -16.15 -3.97
C LEU A 460 -12.59 -16.80 -3.27
N LEU A 461 -13.24 -17.76 -3.92
CA LEU A 461 -14.52 -18.30 -3.47
C LEU A 461 -14.37 -19.73 -2.95
N THR A 462 -15.13 -20.04 -1.91
CA THR A 462 -15.32 -21.42 -1.46
C THR A 462 -16.23 -22.20 -2.41
N VAL A 463 -16.16 -23.53 -2.37
CA VAL A 463 -17.14 -24.43 -2.99
C VAL A 463 -17.94 -25.09 -1.86
N PRO A 464 -19.05 -24.49 -1.41
CA PRO A 464 -19.86 -25.07 -0.34
C PRO A 464 -20.50 -26.38 -0.82
N SER A 465 -20.81 -27.27 0.12
CA SER A 465 -21.44 -28.58 -0.17
C SER A 465 -22.70 -28.52 -1.05
N PHE A 466 -23.43 -27.40 -1.03
CA PHE A 466 -24.60 -27.17 -1.89
C PHE A 466 -24.27 -27.02 -3.38
N PHE A 467 -23.02 -26.67 -3.73
CA PHE A 467 -22.56 -26.56 -5.12
C PHE A 467 -22.00 -27.88 -5.65
N ALA A 468 -21.74 -28.86 -4.80
CA ALA A 468 -21.24 -30.16 -5.20
C ALA A 468 -22.13 -30.78 -6.29
N GLY A 469 -21.53 -31.08 -7.44
CA GLY A 469 -22.20 -31.69 -8.60
C GLY A 469 -22.90 -30.73 -9.55
N LYS A 470 -23.07 -29.44 -9.19
CA LYS A 470 -23.51 -28.38 -10.12
C LYS A 470 -22.37 -28.01 -11.08
N SER A 471 -22.70 -27.58 -12.28
CA SER A 471 -21.72 -27.05 -13.23
C SER A 471 -21.35 -25.60 -12.91
N PHE A 472 -20.24 -25.09 -13.44
CA PHE A 472 -19.85 -23.68 -13.22
C PHE A 472 -20.89 -22.70 -13.75
N VAL A 473 -21.52 -23.00 -14.90
CA VAL A 473 -22.59 -22.16 -15.45
C VAL A 473 -23.84 -22.15 -14.58
N ASP A 474 -24.14 -23.24 -13.86
CA ASP A 474 -25.30 -23.31 -12.96
C ASP A 474 -25.15 -22.36 -11.77
N ILE A 475 -23.91 -22.07 -11.34
CA ILE A 475 -23.64 -21.21 -10.19
C ILE A 475 -23.38 -19.75 -10.57
N GLN A 476 -22.87 -19.49 -11.78
CA GLN A 476 -22.55 -18.15 -12.27
C GLN A 476 -23.75 -17.19 -12.23
N ASN A 477 -24.96 -17.70 -12.49
CA ASN A 477 -26.21 -16.93 -12.51
C ASN A 477 -26.08 -15.62 -13.33
N SER A 478 -26.32 -14.45 -12.72
CA SER A 478 -26.31 -13.14 -13.41
C SER A 478 -24.94 -12.46 -13.44
N CYS A 479 -23.88 -13.13 -13.02
CA CYS A 479 -22.54 -12.56 -13.04
C CYS A 479 -21.90 -12.70 -14.42
N ASP A 480 -21.40 -11.61 -15.00
CA ASP A 480 -20.56 -11.65 -16.19
C ASP A 480 -19.12 -12.02 -15.79
N VAL A 481 -18.87 -13.34 -15.67
CA VAL A 481 -17.55 -13.87 -15.31
C VAL A 481 -16.61 -13.79 -16.50
N LEU A 482 -15.54 -13.00 -16.36
CA LEU A 482 -14.49 -12.84 -17.36
C LEU A 482 -13.56 -14.06 -17.40
N SER A 483 -13.29 -14.65 -16.24
CA SER A 483 -12.42 -15.81 -16.14
C SER A 483 -12.59 -16.53 -14.80
N ALA A 484 -12.50 -17.86 -14.80
CA ALA A 484 -12.57 -18.67 -13.59
C ALA A 484 -11.50 -19.77 -13.62
N TYR A 485 -10.84 -19.99 -12.48
CA TYR A 485 -9.77 -20.96 -12.36
C TYR A 485 -9.87 -21.74 -11.05
N THR A 486 -9.27 -22.91 -11.05
CA THR A 486 -8.95 -23.67 -9.85
C THR A 486 -7.47 -24.03 -9.83
N TRP A 487 -6.91 -24.17 -8.64
CA TRP A 487 -5.51 -24.54 -8.45
C TRP A 487 -5.36 -26.05 -8.25
N LYS A 488 -4.78 -26.77 -9.21
CA LYS A 488 -4.49 -28.21 -9.07
C LYS A 488 -3.22 -28.41 -8.26
N ALA A 489 -3.39 -28.69 -6.96
CA ALA A 489 -2.30 -28.77 -5.98
C ALA A 489 -1.33 -29.95 -6.24
N ASP A 490 -1.79 -31.06 -6.80
CA ASP A 490 -0.94 -32.18 -7.21
C ASP A 490 0.06 -31.80 -8.33
N LYS A 491 -0.33 -30.86 -9.20
CA LYS A 491 0.46 -30.40 -10.35
C LYS A 491 1.06 -29.01 -10.17
N GLN A 492 0.70 -28.29 -9.10
CA GLN A 492 1.12 -26.91 -8.82
C GLN A 492 0.89 -25.97 -10.01
N GLN A 493 -0.32 -26.01 -10.57
CA GLN A 493 -0.68 -25.20 -11.74
C GLN A 493 -2.16 -24.77 -11.72
N TRP A 494 -2.43 -23.65 -12.39
CA TRP A 494 -3.78 -23.18 -12.67
C TRP A 494 -4.45 -24.05 -13.74
N VAL A 495 -5.74 -24.30 -13.56
CA VAL A 495 -6.62 -24.92 -14.55
C VAL A 495 -7.85 -24.05 -14.70
N THR A 496 -8.19 -23.69 -15.94
CA THR A 496 -9.41 -22.96 -16.25
C THR A 496 -10.63 -23.82 -15.93
N LEU A 497 -11.63 -23.23 -15.26
CA LEU A 497 -12.92 -23.88 -15.05
C LEU A 497 -13.74 -23.76 -16.33
N GLU A 498 -14.07 -24.90 -16.93
CA GLU A 498 -14.97 -24.95 -18.08
C GLU A 498 -16.43 -24.86 -17.62
N ASP A 499 -17.31 -24.27 -18.42
CA ASP A 499 -18.73 -24.05 -18.09
C ASP A 499 -19.44 -25.31 -17.58
N GLN A 500 -19.13 -26.46 -18.18
CA GLN A 500 -19.74 -27.76 -17.87
C GLN A 500 -18.99 -28.55 -16.80
N GLN A 501 -17.88 -28.03 -16.27
CA GLN A 501 -17.13 -28.69 -15.21
C GLN A 501 -17.97 -28.71 -13.94
N LYS A 502 -18.17 -29.91 -13.40
CA LYS A 502 -18.87 -30.09 -12.13
C LYS A 502 -17.98 -29.73 -10.96
N MET A 503 -18.55 -29.05 -9.98
CA MET A 503 -17.86 -28.71 -8.74
C MET A 503 -17.77 -29.93 -7.82
N GLU A 504 -16.63 -30.07 -7.16
CA GLU A 504 -16.37 -31.12 -6.17
C GLU A 504 -16.22 -30.48 -4.79
N ASP A 505 -16.94 -30.98 -3.79
CA ASP A 505 -16.75 -30.61 -2.39
C ASP A 505 -15.62 -31.46 -1.78
N ASN A 506 -14.39 -31.13 -2.17
CA ASN A 506 -13.16 -31.80 -1.73
C ASN A 506 -12.22 -30.85 -0.96
N GLY A 507 -12.73 -29.67 -0.58
CA GLY A 507 -11.96 -28.60 0.07
C GLY A 507 -11.11 -27.75 -0.89
N GLN A 508 -11.27 -27.91 -2.21
CA GLN A 508 -10.61 -27.07 -3.22
C GLN A 508 -11.37 -25.76 -3.44
N GLY A 509 -10.64 -24.65 -3.40
CA GLY A 509 -11.18 -23.33 -3.73
C GLY A 509 -11.16 -23.00 -5.22
N ILE A 510 -11.88 -21.95 -5.59
CA ILE A 510 -11.88 -21.37 -6.93
C ILE A 510 -11.54 -19.88 -6.87
N ILE A 511 -11.05 -19.34 -7.97
CA ILE A 511 -10.85 -17.90 -8.15
C ILE A 511 -11.62 -17.44 -9.38
N VAL A 512 -12.38 -16.36 -9.24
CA VAL A 512 -13.27 -15.83 -10.28
C VAL A 512 -12.96 -14.35 -10.50
N LYS A 513 -12.90 -13.93 -11.76
CA LYS A 513 -12.82 -12.52 -12.14
C LYS A 513 -14.14 -12.05 -12.73
N VAL A 514 -14.71 -10.98 -12.20
CA VAL A 514 -15.92 -10.34 -12.73
C VAL A 514 -15.64 -8.90 -13.17
N ASP A 515 -16.43 -8.41 -14.11
CA ASP A 515 -16.29 -7.05 -14.66
C ASP A 515 -16.88 -5.96 -13.75
N LYS A 516 -17.92 -6.32 -12.99
CA LYS A 516 -18.70 -5.47 -12.08
C LYS A 516 -19.18 -6.31 -10.91
N SER A 517 -19.44 -5.65 -9.78
CA SER A 517 -19.98 -6.33 -8.63
C SER A 517 -21.32 -7.01 -8.93
N CYS A 518 -21.50 -8.25 -8.48
CA CYS A 518 -22.64 -9.10 -8.82
C CYS A 518 -22.91 -10.15 -7.75
N ILE A 519 -23.99 -10.94 -7.91
CA ILE A 519 -24.36 -12.02 -6.98
C ILE A 519 -24.36 -13.37 -7.71
N MET A 520 -23.48 -14.28 -7.27
CA MET A 520 -23.39 -15.68 -7.73
C MET A 520 -24.25 -16.58 -6.82
N GLN A 521 -24.89 -17.65 -7.34
CA GLN A 521 -25.91 -18.47 -6.63
C GLN A 521 -25.61 -19.97 -6.55
#